data_AF-A0A2E2EBY7-F1
#
_entry.id   AF-A0A2E2EBY7-F1
#
_cell.length_a   1.000
_cell.length_b   1.000
_cell.length_c   1.000
_cell.angle_alpha   90.00
_cell.angle_beta   90.00
_cell.angle_gamma   90.00
#
_symmetry.space_group_name_H-M   'P 1'
#
loop_
_entity.id
_entity.type
_entity.pdbx_description
1 polymer ?
#
loop_
_entity_poly.entity_id
_entity_poly.type
_entity_poly.pdbx_seq_one_letter_code
_entity_poly.pdbx_strand_id
1 'polypeptide(L)' 'MIEKMFMDILSKHGLKRINALGEEFDPNFHEALSQEPAEGKKNMEVIQVHQNGYTLNDRVIRAAKVVVAKND' A
#
# COMPACT_ATOMS: atom_id res chain seq x y z
N MET A 1 -11.93 6.30 -17.52
CA MET A 1 -12.46 7.68 -17.40
C MET A 1 -13.18 7.89 -16.06
N ILE A 2 -14.14 7.03 -15.69
CA ILE A 2 -14.90 7.16 -14.43
C ILE A 2 -14.01 7.02 -13.19
N GLU A 3 -13.13 6.01 -13.13
CA GLU A 3 -12.22 5.82 -11.99
C GLU A 3 -11.39 7.06 -11.69
N LYS A 4 -10.77 7.65 -12.72
CA LYS A 4 -9.96 8.85 -12.58
C LYS A 4 -10.80 10.02 -12.03
N MET A 5 -11.98 10.27 -12.61
CA MET A 5 -12.87 11.34 -12.10
C MET A 5 -13.28 11.10 -10.65
N PHE A 6 -13.60 9.86 -10.29
CA PHE A 6 -13.96 9.48 -8.94
C PHE A 6 -12.81 9.73 -7.95
N MET A 7 -11.60 9.28 -8.30
CA MET A 7 -10.41 9.49 -7.49
C MET A 7 -10.03 10.97 -7.39
N ASP A 8 -10.18 11.74 -8.46
CA ASP A 8 -9.91 13.19 -8.46
C ASP A 8 -10.86 13.94 -7.50
N ILE A 9 -12.15 13.57 -7.49
CA ILE A 9 -13.14 14.16 -6.57
C ILE A 9 -12.81 13.78 -5.12
N LEU A 10 -12.50 12.52 -4.84
CA LEU A 10 -12.17 12.09 -3.48
C LEU A 10 -10.85 12.68 -2.99
N SER A 11 -9.86 12.84 -3.86
CA SER A 11 -8.58 13.45 -3.51
C SER A 11 -8.73 14.91 -3.07
N LYS A 12 -9.64 15.65 -3.72
CA LYS A 12 -10.01 17.02 -3.28
C LYS A 12 -10.62 17.06 -1.87
N HIS A 13 -11.20 15.96 -1.40
CA HIS A 13 -11.78 15.83 -0.07
C HIS A 13 -10.83 15.14 0.94
N GLY A 14 -9.53 15.07 0.62
CA GLY A 14 -8.50 14.60 1.53
C GLY A 14 -8.22 13.09 1.48
N LEU A 15 -8.81 12.36 0.52
CA LEU A 15 -8.43 10.97 0.27
C LEU A 15 -7.06 10.89 -0.42
N LYS A 16 -6.15 10.07 0.09
CA LYS A 16 -4.86 9.77 -0.55
C LYS A 16 -4.67 8.27 -0.62
N ARG A 17 -4.12 7.78 -1.74
CA ARG A 17 -3.70 6.37 -1.88
C ARG A 17 -2.39 6.17 -1.11
N ILE A 18 -2.28 5.04 -0.41
CA ILE A 18 -1.03 4.63 0.22
C ILE A 18 -0.11 4.06 -0.86
N ASN A 19 1.07 4.67 -1.03
CA ASN A 19 2.11 4.19 -1.94
C ASN A 19 2.93 3.13 -1.21
N ALA A 20 2.51 1.87 -1.32
CA ALA A 20 3.14 0.79 -0.58
C ALA A 20 4.27 0.08 -1.34
N LEU A 21 4.23 0.04 -2.68
CA LEU A 21 5.17 -0.76 -3.48
C LEU A 21 6.61 -0.22 -3.37
N GLY A 22 7.55 -1.07 -2.96
CA GLY A 22 8.97 -0.71 -2.78
C GLY A 22 9.27 0.01 -1.46
N GLU A 23 8.26 0.30 -0.64
CA GLU A 23 8.44 0.83 0.71
C GLU A 23 8.69 -0.30 1.72
N GLU A 24 9.23 0.05 2.88
CA GLU A 24 9.31 -0.86 4.01
C GLU A 24 7.92 -1.12 4.61
N PHE A 25 7.69 -2.33 5.08
CA PHE A 25 6.42 -2.70 5.70
C PHE A 25 6.18 -1.95 7.02
N ASP A 26 5.15 -1.11 7.06
CA ASP A 26 4.61 -0.50 8.28
C ASP A 26 3.20 -1.02 8.60
N PRO A 27 2.99 -1.73 9.73
CA PRO A 27 1.67 -2.20 10.17
C PRO A 27 0.58 -1.13 10.31
N ASN A 28 0.95 0.14 10.47
CA ASN A 28 -0.02 1.24 10.53
C ASN A 28 -0.68 1.49 9.17
N PHE A 29 0.03 1.24 8.09
CA PHE A 29 -0.40 1.52 6.71
C PHE A 29 -0.63 0.27 5.88
N HIS A 30 -0.06 -0.87 6.27
CA HIS A 30 0.01 -2.09 5.50
C HIS A 30 -0.53 -3.30 6.28
N GLU A 31 -1.21 -4.20 5.56
CA GLU A 31 -1.66 -5.51 6.02
C GLU A 31 -0.92 -6.56 5.18
N ALA A 32 0.03 -7.29 5.78
CA ALA A 32 0.78 -8.32 5.07
C ALA A 32 -0.09 -9.58 4.89
N LEU A 33 -0.32 -9.98 3.65
CA LEU A 33 -1.04 -11.20 3.30
C LEU A 33 -0.13 -12.42 3.27
N SER A 34 1.08 -12.25 2.72
CA SER A 34 2.08 -13.30 2.59
C SER A 34 3.49 -12.71 2.61
N GLN A 35 4.46 -13.60 2.77
CA GLN A 35 5.88 -13.31 2.68
C GLN A 35 6.49 -14.22 1.61
N GLU A 36 7.27 -13.65 0.69
CA GLU A 36 7.87 -14.40 -0.42
C GLU A 36 9.34 -14.03 -0.60
N PRO A 37 10.22 -14.97 -1.01
CA PRO A 37 11.59 -14.65 -1.37
C PRO A 37 11.65 -13.69 -2.55
N ALA A 38 12.49 -12.67 -2.46
CA ALA A 38 12.65 -11.69 -3.53
C ALA A 38 14.12 -11.27 -3.68
N GLU A 39 14.74 -11.76 -4.76
CA GLU A 39 16.13 -11.44 -5.08
C GLU A 39 16.32 -9.94 -5.33
N GLY A 40 17.38 -9.36 -4.74
CA GLY A 40 17.70 -7.94 -4.88
C GLY A 40 16.79 -6.99 -4.09
N LYS A 41 15.86 -7.51 -3.28
CA LYS A 41 14.97 -6.72 -2.41
C LYS A 41 15.41 -6.79 -0.95
N LYS A 42 15.09 -5.76 -0.16
CA LYS A 42 15.37 -5.78 1.28
C LYS A 42 14.35 -6.64 2.01
N ASN A 43 14.75 -7.26 3.12
CA ASN A 43 13.81 -7.96 3.98
C ASN A 43 12.72 -6.98 4.45
N MET A 44 11.46 -7.42 4.50
CA MET A 44 10.27 -6.60 4.81
C MET A 44 9.94 -5.50 3.80
N GLU A 45 10.62 -5.40 2.65
CA GLU A 45 10.22 -4.51 1.56
C GLU A 45 8.93 -5.03 0.90
N VAL A 46 7.97 -4.15 0.63
CA VAL A 46 6.75 -4.51 -0.09
C VAL A 46 7.08 -4.76 -1.55
N ILE A 47 6.88 -6.00 -1.99
CA ILE A 47 7.18 -6.45 -3.36
C ILE A 47 5.93 -6.50 -4.25
N GLN A 48 4.74 -6.57 -3.64
CA GLN A 48 3.48 -6.56 -4.36
C GLN A 48 2.36 -5.92 -3.54
N VAL A 49 1.45 -5.20 -4.22
CA VAL A 49 0.24 -4.64 -3.63
C VAL A 49 -0.97 -5.35 -4.23
N HIS A 50 -1.66 -6.17 -3.44
CA HIS A 50 -2.90 -6.84 -3.85
C HIS A 50 -4.11 -5.91 -3.79
N GLN A 51 -4.16 -5.06 -2.76
CA GLN A 51 -5.24 -4.09 -2.59
C GLN A 51 -4.67 -2.76 -2.13
N ASN A 52 -5.06 -1.70 -2.82
CA ASN A 52 -4.66 -0.34 -2.46
C ASN A 52 -5.23 0.07 -1.10
N GLY A 53 -4.35 0.60 -0.25
CA GLY A 53 -4.72 1.30 0.95
C GLY A 53 -5.04 2.77 0.69
N TYR A 54 -5.77 3.38 1.61
CA TYR A 54 -6.15 4.78 1.54
C TYR A 54 -6.13 5.44 2.92
N THR A 55 -5.73 6.71 2.95
CA THR A 55 -5.88 7.62 4.08
C THR A 55 -6.93 8.67 3.75
N LEU A 56 -7.69 9.12 4.74
CA LEU A 56 -8.57 10.28 4.66
C LEU A 56 -8.11 11.29 5.72
N ASN A 57 -7.68 12.47 5.29
CA ASN A 57 -7.14 13.51 6.19
C ASN A 57 -6.04 12.92 7.10
N ASP A 58 -5.10 12.20 6.48
CA ASP A 58 -3.96 11.53 7.10
C ASP A 58 -4.29 10.42 8.11
N ARG A 59 -5.59 10.09 8.30
CA ARG A 59 -6.03 8.91 9.03
C ARG A 59 -6.20 7.72 8.09
N VAL A 60 -5.62 6.58 8.41
CA VAL A 60 -5.82 5.34 7.66
C VAL A 60 -7.27 4.89 7.75
N ILE A 61 -7.95 4.83 6.61
CA ILE A 61 -9.31 4.29 6.50
C ILE A 61 -9.32 2.86 5.99
N ARG A 62 -8.24 2.46 5.29
CA ARG A 62 -7.99 1.10 4.84
C ARG A 62 -6.50 0.90 4.63
N ALA A 63 -5.91 -0.09 5.29
CA ALA A 63 -4.52 -0.47 5.05
C ALA A 63 -4.36 -1.08 3.65
N ALA A 64 -3.18 -0.96 3.06
CA ALA A 64 -2.86 -1.63 1.81
C ALA A 64 -2.58 -3.11 2.09
N LYS A 65 -3.22 -4.02 1.36
CA LYS A 65 -2.91 -5.45 1.46
C LYS A 65 -1.71 -5.76 0.56
N VAL A 66 -0.64 -6.25 1.16
CA VAL A 66 0.68 -6.36 0.52
C VAL A 66 1.30 -7.73 0.69
N VAL A 67 2.25 -8.04 -0.19
CA VAL A 67 3.23 -9.12 -0.02
C VAL A 67 4.58 -8.47 0.26
N VAL A 68 5.30 -9.00 1.24
CA VAL A 68 6.62 -8.48 1.63
C VAL A 68 7.71 -9.49 1.32
N ALA A 69 8.90 -9.00 1.04
CA ALA A 69 10.08 -9.83 0.84
C ALA A 69 10.50 -10.49 2.16
N LYS A 70 10.81 -11.79 2.09
CA LYS A 70 11.49 -12.54 3.14
C LYS A 70 12.75 -13.18 2.58
N ASN A 71 13.88 -12.58 2.91
CA ASN A 71 15.19 -13.08 2.51
C ASN A 71 15.89 -13.57 3.79
N ASP A 72 15.88 -14.89 3.98
CA ASP A 72 16.58 -15.59 5.08
C ASP A 72 18.09 -15.70 4.80
#